data_AF-A0A2V5VGQ0-F1
#
_entry.id   AF-A0A2V5VGQ0-F1
#
_cell.length_a   1.000
_cell.length_b   1.000
_cell.length_c   1.000
_cell.angle_alpha   90.00
_cell.angle_beta   90.00
_cell.angle_gamma   90.00
#
_symmetry.space_group_name_H-M   'P 1'
#
loop_
_entity.id
_entity.type
_entity.pdbx_description
1 polymer ?
#
loop_
_entity_poly.entity_id
_entity_poly.type
_entity_poly.pdbx_seq_one_letter_code
_entity_poly.pdbx_strand_id
1 'polypeptide(L)' 'MTQAFGTPHSHAGIGIRKLRAKIFECRAGLRLRLVIREKPEELRAEFLGTHDEVKRYLRVQ' A
#
# COMPACT_ATOMS: atom_id res chain seq x y z
N MET A 1 -4.75 19.06 -11.59
CA MET A 1 -4.73 17.58 -11.75
C MET A 1 -3.27 17.13 -11.77
N THR A 2 -3.00 15.91 -11.31
CA THR A 2 -1.71 15.15 -11.40
C THR A 2 -0.67 15.37 -10.29
N GLN A 3 -0.03 14.27 -9.88
CA GLN A 3 1.17 14.12 -9.02
C GLN A 3 1.04 13.84 -7.51
N ALA A 4 -0.03 13.20 -7.05
CA ALA A 4 -0.02 12.64 -5.68
C ALA A 4 0.53 11.20 -5.62
N PHE A 5 0.29 10.35 -6.61
CA PHE A 5 0.55 8.90 -6.47
C PHE A 5 2.05 8.57 -6.41
N GLY A 6 2.53 8.10 -5.24
CA GLY A 6 3.88 7.55 -5.07
C GLY A 6 4.95 8.52 -4.54
N THR A 7 4.56 9.73 -4.12
CA THR A 7 5.44 10.73 -3.48
C THR A 7 5.08 10.88 -1.99
N PRO A 8 5.72 10.11 -1.09
CA PRO A 8 5.26 9.96 0.30
C PRO A 8 5.15 11.27 1.09
N HIS A 9 5.92 12.29 0.71
CA HIS A 9 6.01 13.58 1.41
C HIS A 9 5.03 14.64 0.86
N SER A 10 4.33 14.36 -0.26
CA SER A 10 3.34 15.27 -0.87
C SER A 10 1.89 14.85 -0.55
N HIS A 11 1.72 13.79 0.23
CA HIS A 11 0.42 13.24 0.62
C HIS A 11 -0.05 13.84 1.96
N ALA A 12 -0.92 14.85 1.91
CA ALA A 12 -1.79 15.19 3.04
C ALA A 12 -3.00 14.22 3.17
N GLY A 13 -3.07 13.17 2.34
CA GLY A 13 -4.11 12.14 2.34
C GLY A 13 -3.55 10.77 1.93
N ILE A 14 -4.21 9.70 2.41
CA ILE A 14 -3.96 8.26 2.16
C ILE A 14 -2.51 7.98 1.74
N GLY A 15 -1.63 7.70 2.71
CA GLY A 15 -0.21 7.48 2.47
C GLY A 15 0.05 6.20 1.68
N ILE A 16 -0.04 6.28 0.35
CA ILE A 16 0.24 5.18 -0.59
C ILE A 16 1.74 5.16 -0.88
N ARG A 17 2.36 4.00 -0.69
CA ARG A 17 3.79 3.75 -0.86
C ARG A 17 4.01 2.48 -1.65
N LYS A 18 4.87 2.53 -2.66
CA LYS A 18 5.33 1.32 -3.38
C LYS A 18 6.26 0.50 -2.46
N LEU A 19 6.01 -0.80 -2.34
CA LEU A 19 6.84 -1.72 -1.55
C LEU A 19 7.82 -2.49 -2.42
N ARG A 20 7.32 -3.11 -3.50
CA ARG A 20 8.11 -3.82 -4.53
C ARG A 20 7.36 -3.85 -5.85
N ALA A 21 7.85 -4.57 -6.86
CA ALA A 21 7.18 -4.69 -8.15
C ALA A 21 5.71 -5.12 -7.95
N LYS A 22 4.79 -4.32 -8.49
CA LYS A 22 3.32 -4.53 -8.45
C LYS A 22 2.70 -4.61 -7.06
N ILE A 23 3.40 -4.24 -5.98
CA ILE A 23 2.86 -4.25 -4.62
C ILE A 23 3.01 -2.87 -3.97
N PHE A 24 1.90 -2.39 -3.42
CA PHE A 24 1.76 -1.10 -2.76
C PHE A 24 1.19 -1.28 -1.35
N GLU A 25 1.56 -0.37 -0.47
CA GLU A 25 0.98 -0.19 0.87
C GLU A 25 0.18 1.10 0.88
N CYS A 26 -0.96 1.11 1.54
CA CYS A 26 -1.75 2.29 1.84
C CYS A 26 -1.96 2.38 3.35
N ARG A 27 -1.55 3.49 3.98
CA ARG A 27 -1.75 3.69 5.43
C ARG A 27 -3.12 4.28 5.74
N ALA A 28 -3.85 3.59 6.62
CA ALA A 28 -5.11 4.05 7.21
C ALA A 28 -4.88 4.40 8.68
N GLY A 29 -4.46 5.64 8.94
CA GLY A 29 -3.99 6.06 10.26
C GLY A 29 -2.61 5.48 10.62
N LEU A 30 -2.30 5.45 11.92
CA LEU A 30 -0.97 5.03 12.41
C LEU A 30 -0.77 3.51 12.46
N ARG A 31 -1.87 2.76 12.61
CA ARG A 31 -1.81 1.31 12.89
C ARG A 31 -2.06 0.45 11.65
N LEU A 32 -3.02 0.81 10.82
CA LEU A 32 -3.50 -0.05 9.75
C LEU A 32 -2.83 0.26 8.41
N ARG A 33 -2.59 -0.82 7.65
CA ARG A 33 -1.91 -0.84 6.36
C ARG A 33 -2.66 -1.79 5.44
N LEU A 34 -3.12 -1.26 4.31
CA LEU A 34 -3.72 -2.01 3.23
C LEU A 34 -2.63 -2.38 2.21
N VAL A 35 -2.50 -3.66 1.89
CA VAL A 35 -1.68 -4.16 0.79
C VAL A 35 -2.54 -4.19 -0.47
N ILE A 36 -2.05 -3.53 -1.52
CA ILE A 36 -2.67 -3.48 -2.83
C ILE A 36 -1.72 -4.14 -3.83
N ARG A 37 -2.22 -5.08 -4.61
CA ARG A 37 -1.50 -5.66 -5.75
C ARG A 37 -2.03 -5.11 -7.05
N GLU A 38 -1.10 -4.66 -7.88
CA GLU A 38 -1.37 -4.27 -9.25
C GLU A 38 -1.41 -5.50 -10.16
N LYS A 39 -2.51 -5.62 -10.90
CA LYS A 39 -2.70 -6.57 -11.99
C LYS A 39 -2.93 -5.79 -13.29
N PRO A 40 -2.90 -6.45 -14.46
CA PRO A 40 -3.01 -5.76 -15.75
C PRO A 40 -4.23 -4.82 -15.88
N GLU A 41 -5.36 -5.16 -15.25
CA GLU A 41 -6.63 -4.43 -15.39
C GLU A 41 -7.22 -3.96 -14.06
N GLU A 42 -6.61 -4.30 -12.91
CA GLU A 42 -7.16 -3.98 -11.60
C GLU A 42 -6.08 -3.68 -10.55
N LEU A 43 -6.46 -2.88 -9.55
CA LEU A 43 -5.78 -2.81 -8.28
C LEU A 43 -6.57 -3.63 -7.27
N ARG A 44 -5.98 -4.71 -6.77
CA ARG A 44 -6.63 -5.60 -5.81
C ARG A 44 -6.15 -5.31 -4.39
N ALA A 45 -7.08 -4.95 -3.52
CA ALA A 45 -6.86 -4.98 -2.07
C ALA A 45 -6.72 -6.44 -1.62
N GLU A 46 -5.52 -6.85 -1.21
CA GLU A 46 -5.25 -8.25 -0.84
C GLU A 46 -5.30 -8.49 0.67
N PHE A 47 -4.86 -7.51 1.46
CA PHE A 47 -4.72 -7.70 2.91
C PHE A 47 -4.76 -6.37 3.66
N LEU A 48 -5.48 -6.30 4.78
CA LEU A 48 -5.49 -5.16 5.71
C LEU A 48 -5.04 -5.63 7.09
N GLY A 49 -4.00 -5.00 7.63
CA GLY A 49 -3.50 -5.35 8.97
C GLY A 49 -2.55 -4.32 9.54
N THR A 50 -1.94 -4.65 10.66
CA THR A 50 -0.89 -3.87 11.31
C THR A 50 0.44 -3.92 10.55
N HIS A 51 1.44 -3.16 10.98
CA HIS A 51 2.80 -3.23 10.40
C HIS A 51 3.37 -4.65 10.38
N ASP A 52 3.27 -5.35 11.51
CA ASP A 52 3.88 -6.66 11.68
C ASP A 52 3.11 -7.75 10.93
N GLU A 53 1.78 -7.66 10.91
CA GLU A 53 0.92 -8.56 10.13
C GLU A 53 1.15 -8.39 8.64
N VAL A 54 1.24 -7.15 8.13
CA VAL A 54 1.58 -6.90 6.72
C VAL A 54 2.96 -7.44 6.39
N LYS A 55 3.96 -7.23 7.26
CA LYS A 55 5.30 -7.82 7.09
C LYS A 55 5.24 -9.34 7.03
N ARG A 56 4.45 -9.98 7.88
CA ARG A 56 4.28 -11.44 7.91
C ARG A 56 3.59 -11.95 6.65
N TYR A 57 2.51 -11.29 6.23
CA TYR A 57 1.79 -11.60 4.98
C TYR A 57 2.72 -11.54 3.77
N LEU A 58 3.53 -10.49 3.64
CA LEU A 58 4.42 -10.30 2.49
C LEU A 58 5.58 -11.30 2.41
N ARG A 59 5.93 -11.99 3.50
CA ARG A 59 6.99 -13.01 3.50
C ARG A 59 6.59 -14.30 2.80
N VAL A 60 5.29 -14.57 2.70
CA VAL A 60 4.75 -15.82 2.13
C VAL A 60 4.11 -15.60 0.75
N GLN A 61 4.35 -14.44 0.13
CA GLN A 61 3.72 -13.93 -1.11
C GLN A 61 4.72 -13.66 -2.22
#